data_AF-A0A497EBT3-F1
#
_entry.id   AF-A0A497EBT3-F1
#
_cell.length_a   1.000
_cell.length_b   1.000
_cell.length_c   1.000
_cell.angle_alpha   90.00
_cell.angle_beta   90.00
_cell.angle_gamma   90.00
#
_symmetry.space_group_name_H-M   'P 1'
#
loop_
_entity.id
_entity.type
_entity.pdbx_description
1 polymer ?
#
loop_
_entity_poly.entity_id
_entity_poly.type
_entity_poly.pdbx_seq_one_letter_code
_entity_poly.pdbx_strand_id
1 'polypeptide(L)' 'MEPKRTPVAPHPPLPQYYENAEDRRSFVDRIFDDTAVHYDWINNVMSLGSGVAYRRDALRRAGVQTGMRV' A
#
# COMPACT_ATOMS: atom_id res chain seq x y z
N MET A 1 -28.70 10.70 21.03
CA MET A 1 -27.86 9.87 20.14
C MET A 1 -27.46 10.74 18.96
N GLU A 2 -26.18 11.03 18.82
CA GLU A 2 -25.67 11.85 17.71
C GLU A 2 -25.68 11.00 16.41
N PRO A 3 -26.13 11.55 15.26
CA PRO A 3 -26.18 10.78 14.02
C PRO A 3 -24.75 10.43 13.55
N LYS A 4 -24.49 9.13 13.38
CA LYS A 4 -23.21 8.63 12.85
C LYS A 4 -23.03 9.14 11.42
N ARG A 5 -22.03 9.98 11.18
CA ARG A 5 -21.74 10.51 9.83
C ARG A 5 -21.44 9.37 8.86
N THR A 6 -22.17 9.33 7.74
CA THR A 6 -21.88 8.42 6.64
C THR A 6 -20.56 8.82 6.00
N PRO A 7 -19.56 7.92 5.89
CA PRO A 7 -18.31 8.23 5.22
C PRO A 7 -18.57 8.64 3.78
N VAL A 8 -18.05 9.81 3.38
CA VAL A 8 -18.11 10.26 1.98
C VAL A 8 -17.07 9.48 1.19
N ALA A 9 -17.49 8.84 0.10
CA ALA A 9 -16.57 8.14 -0.78
C ALA A 9 -15.58 9.14 -1.41
N PRO A 10 -14.27 8.82 -1.50
CA PRO A 10 -13.26 9.75 -2.01
C PRO A 10 -13.43 10.03 -3.51
N HIS A 11 -14.15 9.18 -4.23
CA HIS A 11 -14.49 9.32 -5.63
C HIS A 11 -15.79 8.56 -5.94
N PRO A 12 -16.49 8.89 -7.04
CA PRO A 12 -17.61 8.09 -7.54
C PRO A 12 -17.18 6.66 -7.90
N PRO A 13 -18.12 5.70 -7.98
CA PRO A 13 -17.84 4.39 -8.56
C PRO A 13 -17.20 4.52 -9.94
N LEU A 14 -16.29 3.59 -10.26
CA LEU A 14 -15.60 3.54 -11.54
C LEU A 14 -16.03 2.26 -12.27
N PRO A 15 -17.17 2.27 -13.00
CA PRO A 15 -17.80 1.06 -13.56
C PRO A 15 -16.92 0.27 -14.52
N GLN A 16 -15.88 0.91 -15.06
CA GLN A 16 -14.89 0.27 -15.93
C GLN A 16 -14.02 -0.77 -15.17
N TYR A 17 -13.90 -0.65 -13.86
CA TYR A 17 -13.04 -1.48 -13.03
C TYR A 17 -13.83 -2.41 -12.09
N TYR A 18 -14.99 -1.96 -11.61
CA TYR A 18 -15.87 -2.72 -10.72
C TYR A 18 -17.32 -2.24 -10.88
N GLU A 19 -18.28 -3.16 -10.79
CA GLU A 19 -19.69 -2.89 -11.11
C GLU A 19 -20.37 -2.01 -10.04
N ASN A 20 -20.19 -2.35 -8.76
CA ASN A 20 -20.76 -1.61 -7.63
C ASN A 20 -19.70 -1.12 -6.65
N ALA A 21 -20.05 -0.14 -5.81
CA ALA A 21 -19.12 0.43 -4.83
C ALA A 21 -18.59 -0.63 -3.83
N GLU A 22 -19.40 -1.65 -3.55
CA GLU A 22 -19.12 -2.79 -2.70
C GLU A 22 -18.02 -3.68 -3.30
N ASP A 23 -17.98 -3.81 -4.64
CA ASP A 23 -17.01 -4.64 -5.36
C ASP A 23 -15.61 -4.02 -5.41
N ARG A 24 -15.51 -2.71 -5.14
CA ARG A 24 -14.26 -1.94 -5.18
C ARG A 24 -13.17 -2.58 -4.33
N ARG A 25 -13.51 -3.09 -3.13
CA ARG A 25 -12.51 -3.63 -2.21
C ARG A 25 -11.86 -4.89 -2.79
N SER A 26 -12.67 -5.85 -3.21
CA SER A 26 -12.20 -7.09 -3.82
C SER A 26 -11.39 -6.84 -5.09
N PHE A 27 -11.81 -5.86 -5.91
CA PHE A 27 -11.05 -5.44 -7.09
C PHE A 27 -9.65 -4.92 -6.71
N VAL A 28 -9.57 -3.99 -5.75
CA VAL A 28 -8.31 -3.39 -5.30
C VAL A 28 -7.38 -4.43 -4.68
N ASP A 29 -7.91 -5.30 -3.82
CA ASP A 29 -7.13 -6.33 -3.15
C ASP A 29 -6.53 -7.29 -4.19
N ARG A 30 -7.32 -7.71 -5.19
CA ARG A 30 -6.83 -8.57 -6.27
C ARG A 30 -5.70 -7.93 -7.09
N ILE A 31 -5.85 -6.70 -7.57
CA ILE A 31 -4.78 -6.05 -8.36
C ILE A 31 -3.53 -5.80 -7.53
N PHE A 32 -3.68 -5.58 -6.22
CA PHE A 32 -2.56 -5.43 -5.32
C PHE A 32 -1.82 -6.76 -5.17
N ASP A 33 -2.53 -7.85 -4.86
CA ASP A 33 -1.95 -9.18 -4.69
C ASP A 33 -1.28 -9.68 -5.98
N ASP A 34 -1.95 -9.51 -7.12
CA ASP A 34 -1.45 -9.90 -8.45
C ASP A 34 -0.12 -9.19 -8.78
N THR A 35 0.06 -7.94 -8.31
CA THR A 35 1.25 -7.13 -8.62
C THR A 35 2.32 -7.18 -7.52
N ALA A 36 1.96 -7.55 -6.29
CA ALA A 36 2.84 -7.55 -5.14
C ALA A 36 4.08 -8.43 -5.35
N VAL A 37 3.93 -9.58 -6.01
CA VAL A 37 5.04 -10.52 -6.28
C VAL A 37 6.15 -9.91 -7.14
N HIS A 38 5.84 -8.88 -7.92
CA HIS A 38 6.80 -8.19 -8.78
C HIS A 38 7.41 -6.95 -8.13
N TYR A 39 6.84 -6.46 -7.02
CA TYR A 39 7.19 -5.17 -6.44
C TYR A 39 8.64 -5.11 -5.96
N ASP A 40 9.13 -6.15 -5.28
CA ASP A 40 10.51 -6.20 -4.79
C ASP A 40 11.53 -6.19 -5.94
N TRP A 41 11.24 -6.91 -7.03
CA TRP A 41 12.09 -6.92 -8.21
C TRP A 41 12.12 -5.56 -8.90
N ILE A 42 10.96 -4.93 -9.12
CA ILE A 42 10.87 -3.59 -9.72
C ILE A 42 11.60 -2.57 -8.86
N ASN A 43 11.38 -2.57 -7.55
CA ASN A 43 12.06 -1.66 -6.63
C ASN A 43 13.58 -1.86 -6.65
N ASN A 44 14.04 -3.12 -6.67
CA ASN A 44 15.45 -3.43 -6.78
C ASN A 44 16.07 -2.87 -8.06
N VAL A 45 15.40 -3.04 -9.22
CA VAL A 45 15.89 -2.49 -10.49
C VAL A 45 15.87 -0.96 -10.49
N MET A 46 14.74 -0.34 -10.12
CA MET A 46 14.54 1.11 -10.14
C MET A 46 15.49 1.84 -9.18
N SER A 47 15.82 1.23 -8.04
CA SER A 47 16.76 1.78 -7.06
C SER A 47 18.22 1.40 -7.34
N LEU A 48 18.51 0.68 -8.43
CA LEU A 48 19.84 0.09 -8.68
C LEU A 48 20.36 -0.72 -7.48
N GLY A 49 19.45 -1.42 -6.80
CA GLY A 49 19.72 -2.22 -5.60
C GLY A 49 19.94 -1.42 -4.31
N SER A 50 19.86 -0.09 -4.34
CA SER A 50 20.15 0.75 -3.17
C SER A 50 19.00 0.81 -2.14
N GLY A 51 17.78 0.38 -2.50
CA GLY A 51 16.61 0.52 -1.64
C GLY A 51 16.74 -0.15 -0.26
N VAL A 52 17.39 -1.33 -0.19
CA VAL A 52 17.61 -2.05 1.08
C VAL A 52 18.58 -1.29 1.98
N ALA A 53 19.67 -0.77 1.41
CA ALA A 53 20.66 0.02 2.15
C ALA A 53 20.05 1.33 2.67
N TYR A 54 19.27 2.02 1.83
CA TYR A 54 18.54 3.22 2.21
C TYR A 54 17.57 2.97 3.37
N ARG A 55 16.77 1.90 3.29
CA ARG A 55 15.80 1.55 4.35
C ARG A 55 16.52 1.28 5.68
N ARG A 56 17.64 0.56 5.65
CA ARG A 56 18.47 0.30 6.84
C ARG A 56 19.03 1.59 7.43
N ASP A 57 19.49 2.51 6.59
CA ASP A 57 19.98 3.81 7.02
C ASP A 57 18.85 4.69 7.59
N ALA A 58 17.66 4.69 6.97
CA ALA A 58 16.47 5.37 7.50
C ALA A 58 16.09 4.89 8.90
N LEU A 59 16.06 3.57 9.12
CA LEU A 59 15.77 2.98 10.43
C LEU A 59 16.81 3.39 11.49
N ARG A 60 18.09 3.38 11.15
CA ARG A 60 19.17 3.84 12.05
C ARG A 60 19.02 5.32 12.41
N ARG A 61 18.74 6.18 11.44
CA ARG A 61 18.50 7.61 11.65
C ARG A 61 17.27 7.87 12.52
N ALA A 62 16.25 7.02 12.43
CA ALA A 62 15.07 7.04 13.29
C ALA A 62 15.32 6.45 14.69
N GLY A 63 16.54 5.98 14.99
CA GLY A 63 16.90 5.41 16.29
C GLY A 63 16.44 3.97 16.52
N VAL A 64 16.00 3.27 15.47
CA VAL A 64 15.59 1.87 15.57
C VAL A 64 16.80 0.98 15.84
N GLN A 65 16.74 0.23 16.93
CA GLN A 65 17.79 -0.68 17.39
C GLN A 65 17.42 -2.14 17.11
N THR A 66 18.44 -3.00 17.08
CA THR A 66 18.25 -4.45 16.98
C THR A 66 17.30 -4.95 18.08
N GLY A 67 16.25 -5.67 17.70
CA GLY A 67 15.24 -6.19 18.62
C GLY A 67 13.97 -5.34 18.72
N MET A 68 13.99 -4.09 18.23
CA MET A 68 12.77 -3.30 18.05
C MET A 68 11.96 -3.84 16.86
N ARG A 69 10.64 -3.88 17.00
CA ARG A 69 9.71 -4.21 15.92
C ARG A 69 9.20 -2.91 15.29
N VAL A 70 9.19 -2.88 13.96
CA VAL A 70 8.75 -1.75 13.12
C VAL A 70 7.52 -2.20 12.35
#